data_AF-A0A1W2EW19-F1
#
_entry.id   AF-A0A1W2EW19-F1
#
_cell.length_a   1.000
_cell.length_b   1.000
_cell.length_c   1.000
_cell.angle_alpha   90.00
_cell.angle_beta   90.00
_cell.angle_gamma   90.00
#
_symmetry.space_group_name_H-M   'P 1'
#
loop_
_entity.id
_entity.type
_entity.pdbx_description
1 polymer ?
#
loop_
_entity_poly.entity_id
_entity_poly.type
_entity_poly.pdbx_seq_one_letter_code
_entity_poly.pdbx_strand_id
1 'polypeptide(L)'
;MSTEGNDLNFKTLVGVVIQAEVDEKPRHELILELGPTPAQILQSVGQNFQGLDLIIKGKTIGKMHFDHGVSKGVIERLPDILQSPKAIYQSATGPDGIVVMTFEIQRGYPLIIPIHANKRVGRDRSCNVIASMYAKEGPDPQEKWEKAGLLLWKS
;
A
#
# COMPACT_ATOMS: atom_id res chain seq x y z
N MET A 1 -7.83 15.18 -13.41
CA MET A 1 -6.44 14.85 -13.80
C MET A 1 -6.44 13.42 -14.27
N SER A 2 -5.87 13.13 -15.44
CA SER A 2 -5.75 11.77 -15.96
C SER A 2 -4.87 10.92 -15.04
N THR A 3 -5.26 9.66 -14.85
CA THR A 3 -4.57 8.66 -14.02
C THR A 3 -3.08 8.54 -14.39
N GLU A 4 -2.77 8.58 -15.69
CA GLU A 4 -1.41 8.51 -16.24
C GLU A 4 -0.46 9.60 -15.72
N GLY A 5 -0.95 10.82 -15.52
CA GLY A 5 -0.13 11.93 -15.02
C GLY A 5 0.26 11.75 -13.55
N ASN A 6 -0.62 11.11 -12.77
CA ASN A 6 -0.35 10.83 -11.37
C ASN A 6 0.65 9.68 -11.20
N ASP A 7 0.55 8.66 -12.05
CA ASP A 7 1.45 7.50 -12.03
C ASP A 7 2.90 7.89 -12.34
N LEU A 8 3.12 8.77 -13.34
CA LEU A 8 4.45 9.26 -13.68
C LEU A 8 5.07 10.09 -12.54
N ASN A 9 4.25 10.91 -11.88
CA ASN A 9 4.68 11.69 -10.72
C ASN A 9 5.06 10.78 -9.54
N PHE A 10 4.22 9.77 -9.26
CA PHE A 10 4.49 8.79 -8.21
C PHE A 10 5.83 8.07 -8.42
N LYS A 11 6.06 7.53 -9.62
CA LYS A 11 7.33 6.85 -9.97
C LYS A 11 8.54 7.74 -9.77
N THR A 12 8.46 8.98 -10.24
CA THR A 12 9.52 9.99 -10.07
C THR A 12 9.82 10.23 -8.59
N LEU A 13 8.78 10.42 -7.77
CA LEU A 13 8.93 10.65 -6.33
C LEU A 13 9.49 9.45 -5.58
N VAL A 14 9.16 8.22 -5.97
CA VAL A 14 9.79 7.00 -5.42
C VAL A 14 11.30 7.04 -5.65
N GLY A 15 11.73 7.38 -6.87
CA GLY A 15 13.14 7.57 -7.20
C GLY A 15 13.82 8.64 -6.35
N VAL A 16 13.17 9.79 -6.17
CA VAL A 16 13.67 10.90 -5.33
C VAL A 16 13.85 10.47 -3.88
N VAL A 17 12.86 9.77 -3.30
CA VAL A 17 12.94 9.32 -1.90
C VAL A 17 14.08 8.33 -1.71
N ILE A 18 14.20 7.34 -2.59
CA ILE A 18 15.26 6.32 -2.49
C ILE A 18 16.64 6.95 -2.67
N GLN A 19 16.82 7.84 -3.67
CA GLN A 19 18.10 8.52 -3.87
C GLN A 19 18.47 9.39 -2.67
N ALA A 20 17.50 10.11 -2.10
CA ALA A 20 17.76 10.98 -0.96
C ALA A 20 18.17 10.20 0.31
N GLU A 21 17.66 8.99 0.51
CA GLU A 21 18.13 8.07 1.57
C GLU A 21 19.57 7.61 1.32
N VAL A 22 19.93 7.27 0.06
CA VAL A 22 21.32 6.92 -0.32
C VAL A 22 22.27 8.08 -0.07
N ASP A 23 21.82 9.31 -0.30
CA ASP A 23 22.61 10.53 -0.07
C ASP A 23 22.63 10.97 1.41
N GLU A 24 22.12 10.14 2.33
CA GLU A 24 21.98 10.41 3.77
C GLU A 24 21.15 11.69 4.09
N LYS A 25 20.22 12.04 3.20
CA LYS A 25 19.33 13.21 3.30
C LYS A 25 17.87 12.77 3.17
N PRO A 26 17.37 11.89 4.07
CA PRO A 26 16.06 11.27 3.93
C PRO A 26 14.94 12.31 3.84
N ARG A 27 13.97 12.04 2.97
CA ARG A 27 12.78 12.88 2.72
C ARG A 27 11.52 12.26 3.33
N HIS A 28 11.58 11.94 4.62
CA HIS A 28 10.54 11.19 5.34
C HIS A 28 9.21 11.93 5.44
N GLU A 29 9.26 13.25 5.36
CA GLU A 29 8.13 14.17 5.41
C GLU A 29 7.29 14.18 4.12
N LEU A 30 7.85 13.68 3.00
CA LEU A 30 7.13 13.67 1.73
C LEU A 30 5.89 12.78 1.79
N ILE A 31 4.84 13.26 1.13
CA ILE A 31 3.59 12.53 0.92
C ILE A 31 3.48 12.29 -0.58
N LEU A 32 3.37 11.01 -0.95
CA LEU A 32 3.19 10.57 -2.32
C LEU A 32 1.73 10.20 -2.49
N GLU A 33 1.07 10.88 -3.42
CA GLU A 33 -0.33 10.67 -3.79
C GLU A 33 -0.44 9.54 -4.81
N LEU A 34 -1.27 8.54 -4.53
CA LEU A 34 -1.64 7.50 -5.51
C LEU A 34 -2.96 7.83 -6.20
N GLY A 35 -3.69 8.83 -5.71
CA GLY A 35 -5.00 9.24 -6.23
C GLY A 35 -6.14 8.47 -5.56
N PRO A 36 -7.32 8.37 -6.21
CA PRO A 36 -8.48 7.74 -5.62
C PRO A 36 -8.21 6.28 -5.20
N THR A 37 -8.80 5.86 -4.09
CA THR A 37 -8.73 4.45 -3.66
C THR A 37 -9.34 3.54 -4.76
N PRO A 38 -8.64 2.47 -5.19
CA PRO A 38 -9.12 1.60 -6.26
C PRO A 38 -10.53 1.04 -6.04
N ALA A 39 -11.32 0.96 -7.12
CA ALA A 39 -12.71 0.54 -7.05
C ALA A 39 -12.89 -0.85 -6.43
N GLN A 40 -12.00 -1.80 -6.74
CA GLN A 40 -12.04 -3.15 -6.18
C GLN A 40 -11.86 -3.14 -4.66
N ILE A 41 -11.00 -2.26 -4.13
CA ILE A 41 -10.85 -2.07 -2.69
C ILE A 41 -12.13 -1.51 -2.11
N LEU A 42 -12.68 -0.44 -2.70
CA LEU A 42 -13.90 0.21 -2.23
C LEU A 42 -15.12 -0.73 -2.19
N GLN A 43 -15.25 -1.62 -3.17
CA GLN A 43 -16.35 -2.61 -3.22
C GLN A 43 -16.21 -3.70 -2.14
N SER A 44 -14.99 -3.95 -1.66
CA SER A 44 -14.70 -5.00 -0.69
C SER A 44 -14.77 -4.52 0.76
N VAL A 45 -14.89 -3.20 0.99
CA VAL A 45 -14.78 -2.59 2.33
C VAL A 45 -15.98 -1.70 2.65
N GLY A 46 -16.15 -1.38 3.94
CA GLY A 46 -17.20 -0.47 4.40
C GLY A 46 -16.97 1.01 4.08
N GLN A 47 -17.86 1.88 4.57
CA GLN A 47 -17.85 3.33 4.29
C GLN A 47 -16.55 4.06 4.69
N ASN A 48 -15.75 3.50 5.60
CA ASN A 48 -14.55 4.15 6.15
C ASN A 48 -13.45 4.46 5.10
N PHE A 49 -13.47 3.81 3.94
CA PHE A 49 -12.53 4.08 2.84
C PHE A 49 -13.09 5.02 1.77
N GLN A 50 -14.41 5.24 1.73
CA GLN A 50 -15.09 5.87 0.59
C GLN A 50 -14.78 7.36 0.46
N GLY A 51 -14.60 7.81 -0.78
CA GLY A 51 -14.36 9.23 -1.09
C GLY A 51 -13.00 9.77 -0.63
N LEU A 52 -12.07 8.90 -0.21
CA LEU A 52 -10.74 9.29 0.24
C LEU A 52 -9.66 8.83 -0.77
N ASP A 53 -8.70 9.72 -1.01
CA ASP A 53 -7.49 9.39 -1.75
C ASP A 53 -6.62 8.40 -0.97
N LEU A 54 -5.82 7.65 -1.70
CA LEU A 54 -4.78 6.78 -1.19
C LEU A 54 -3.42 7.48 -1.26
N ILE A 55 -2.70 7.46 -0.14
CA ILE A 55 -1.37 8.04 -0.04
C ILE A 55 -0.36 7.08 0.57
N ILE A 56 0.91 7.41 0.41
CA ILE A 56 2.02 6.79 1.12
C ILE A 56 3.05 7.84 1.55
N LYS A 57 3.66 7.65 2.72
CA LYS A 57 4.72 8.54 3.22
C LYS A 57 6.08 8.15 2.63
N GLY A 58 6.95 9.12 2.36
CA GLY A 58 8.32 8.88 1.92
C GLY A 58 9.09 7.96 2.87
N LYS A 59 8.89 8.12 4.18
CA LYS A 59 9.43 7.19 5.19
C LYS A 59 9.04 5.74 4.94
N THR A 60 7.80 5.49 4.52
CA THR A 60 7.31 4.13 4.23
C THR A 60 7.95 3.57 2.97
N ILE A 61 8.17 4.40 1.93
CA ILE A 61 8.90 4.01 0.72
C ILE A 61 10.33 3.60 1.06
N GLY A 62 11.05 4.39 1.86
CA GLY A 62 12.39 4.06 2.33
C GLY A 62 12.42 2.70 3.03
N LYS A 63 11.52 2.47 3.99
CA LYS A 63 11.41 1.18 4.69
C LYS A 63 11.09 -0.01 3.76
N MET A 64 10.18 0.17 2.80
CA MET A 64 9.89 -0.88 1.81
C MET A 64 11.16 -1.30 1.08
N HIS A 65 11.97 -0.32 0.67
CA HIS A 65 13.16 -0.58 -0.12
C HIS A 65 14.33 -1.11 0.73
N PHE A 66 14.73 -0.38 1.77
CA PHE A 66 15.95 -0.66 2.52
C PHE A 66 15.74 -1.71 3.63
N ASP A 67 14.59 -1.73 4.30
CA ASP A 67 14.34 -2.66 5.41
C ASP A 67 13.71 -3.96 4.93
N HIS A 68 12.74 -3.88 4.01
CA HIS A 68 12.00 -5.04 3.52
C HIS A 68 12.60 -5.63 2.22
N GLY A 69 13.51 -4.91 1.56
CA GLY A 69 14.18 -5.35 0.34
C GLY A 69 13.27 -5.38 -0.88
N VAL A 70 12.17 -4.63 -0.88
CA VAL A 70 11.30 -4.53 -2.05
C VAL A 70 12.00 -3.70 -3.12
N SER A 71 12.13 -4.24 -4.33
CA SER A 71 12.82 -3.53 -5.40
C SER A 71 12.11 -2.22 -5.76
N LYS A 72 12.89 -1.19 -6.15
CA LYS A 72 12.35 0.09 -6.61
C LYS A 72 11.27 -0.09 -7.69
N GLY A 73 11.52 -0.94 -8.69
CA GLY A 73 10.58 -1.19 -9.78
C GLY A 73 9.23 -1.77 -9.32
N VAL A 74 9.23 -2.60 -8.27
CA VAL A 74 7.98 -3.10 -7.68
C VAL A 74 7.24 -1.99 -6.93
N ILE A 75 7.96 -1.16 -6.17
CA ILE A 75 7.38 0.00 -5.48
C ILE A 75 6.77 0.98 -6.49
N GLU A 76 7.44 1.25 -7.61
CA GLU A 76 6.97 2.11 -8.69
C GLU A 76 5.67 1.63 -9.36
N ARG A 77 5.41 0.31 -9.33
CA ARG A 77 4.16 -0.30 -9.82
C ARG A 77 3.07 -0.40 -8.77
N LEU A 78 3.27 0.13 -7.57
CA LEU A 78 2.29 0.06 -6.48
C LEU A 78 0.86 0.51 -6.88
N PRO A 79 0.67 1.61 -7.65
CA PRO A 79 -0.66 1.97 -8.16
C PRO A 79 -1.29 0.85 -9.00
N ASP A 80 -0.54 0.28 -9.95
CA ASP A 80 -1.00 -0.80 -10.84
C ASP A 80 -1.33 -2.08 -10.05
N ILE A 81 -0.46 -2.46 -9.11
CA ILE A 81 -0.64 -3.64 -8.25
C ILE A 81 -1.94 -3.55 -7.45
N LEU A 82 -2.29 -2.36 -6.96
CA LEU A 82 -3.50 -2.14 -6.18
C LEU A 82 -4.79 -2.15 -7.01
N GLN A 83 -4.71 -2.00 -8.33
CA GLN A 83 -5.86 -2.16 -9.23
C GLN A 83 -6.22 -3.63 -9.45
N SER A 84 -5.29 -4.55 -9.21
CA SER A 84 -5.49 -6.00 -9.44
C SER A 84 -5.06 -6.83 -8.22
N PRO A 85 -5.74 -6.66 -7.07
CA PRO A 85 -5.46 -7.46 -5.89
C PRO A 85 -5.79 -8.95 -6.13
N LYS A 86 -5.05 -9.84 -5.48
CA LYS A 86 -5.36 -11.29 -5.42
C LYS A 86 -6.49 -11.55 -4.42
N ALA A 87 -6.39 -10.92 -3.26
CA ALA A 87 -7.37 -11.01 -2.20
C ALA A 87 -7.28 -9.78 -1.28
N ILE A 88 -8.38 -9.48 -0.60
CA ILE A 88 -8.47 -8.40 0.37
C ILE A 88 -8.98 -9.00 1.67
N TYR A 89 -8.26 -8.73 2.75
CA TYR A 89 -8.59 -9.20 4.10
C TYR A 89 -8.81 -8.03 5.04
N GLN A 90 -9.72 -8.18 5.99
CA GLN A 90 -9.81 -7.32 7.16
C GLN A 90 -8.53 -7.44 7.98
N SER A 91 -8.02 -6.32 8.48
CA SER A 91 -6.84 -6.33 9.35
C SER A 91 -7.14 -7.05 10.67
N ALA A 92 -6.30 -8.03 11.03
CA ALA A 92 -6.40 -8.75 12.30
C ALA A 92 -6.01 -7.89 13.52
N THR A 93 -5.31 -6.78 13.32
CA THR A 93 -4.75 -5.94 14.41
C THR A 93 -5.56 -4.67 14.67
N GLY A 94 -6.65 -4.43 13.94
CA GLY A 94 -7.53 -3.30 14.20
C GLY A 94 -8.68 -3.19 13.19
N PRO A 95 -9.81 -2.58 13.60
CA PRO A 95 -11.02 -2.52 12.76
C PRO A 95 -10.86 -1.59 11.54
N ASP A 96 -9.98 -0.59 11.60
CA ASP A 96 -9.88 0.47 10.59
C ASP A 96 -8.77 0.22 9.54
N GLY A 97 -8.56 -1.04 9.16
CA GLY A 97 -7.56 -1.37 8.15
C GLY A 97 -7.85 -2.66 7.41
N ILE A 98 -7.24 -2.77 6.24
CA ILE A 98 -7.26 -3.96 5.42
C ILE A 98 -5.84 -4.40 5.10
N VAL A 99 -5.72 -5.63 4.61
CA VAL A 99 -4.50 -6.15 4.00
C VAL A 99 -4.83 -6.57 2.58
N VAL A 100 -4.21 -5.92 1.60
CA VAL A 100 -4.26 -6.33 0.20
C VAL A 100 -3.17 -7.38 -0.01
N MET A 101 -3.57 -8.57 -0.45
CA MET A 101 -2.65 -9.59 -0.94
C MET A 101 -2.48 -9.43 -2.44
N THR A 102 -1.23 -9.47 -2.91
CA THR A 102 -0.89 -9.27 -4.32
C THR A 102 -0.52 -10.60 -5.00
N PHE A 103 -0.39 -10.58 -6.33
CA PHE A 103 0.24 -11.67 -7.07
C PHE A 103 1.77 -11.59 -7.09
N GLU A 104 2.35 -10.48 -6.62
CA GLU A 104 3.79 -10.27 -6.59
C GLU A 104 4.43 -11.16 -5.52
N ILE A 105 5.52 -11.82 -5.87
CA ILE A 105 6.28 -12.70 -4.99
C ILE A 105 7.67 -12.12 -4.75
N GLN A 106 8.11 -12.15 -3.51
CA GLN A 106 9.47 -11.81 -3.12
C GLN A 106 10.02 -12.90 -2.20
N ARG A 107 11.18 -13.46 -2.58
CA ARG A 107 11.85 -14.57 -1.84
C ARG A 107 10.93 -15.77 -1.58
N GLY A 108 10.01 -16.06 -2.51
CA GLY A 108 9.05 -17.16 -2.37
C GLY A 108 7.79 -16.84 -1.54
N TYR A 109 7.66 -15.63 -1.03
CA TYR A 109 6.52 -15.20 -0.22
C TYR A 109 5.68 -14.14 -0.93
N PRO A 110 4.36 -14.11 -0.74
CA PRO A 110 3.51 -13.08 -1.33
C PRO A 110 3.81 -11.71 -0.73
N LEU A 111 3.86 -10.68 -1.58
CA LEU A 111 3.84 -9.30 -1.11
C LEU A 111 2.42 -8.95 -0.64
N ILE A 112 2.34 -8.36 0.55
CA ILE A 112 1.11 -7.81 1.12
C ILE A 112 1.25 -6.32 1.34
N ILE A 113 0.13 -5.60 1.24
CA ILE A 113 0.04 -4.15 1.37
C ILE A 113 -1.05 -3.83 2.40
N PRO A 114 -0.69 -3.60 3.68
CA PRO A 114 -1.64 -3.13 4.67
C PRO A 114 -2.02 -1.67 4.41
N ILE A 115 -3.31 -1.36 4.51
CA ILE A 115 -3.86 -0.02 4.29
C ILE A 115 -4.73 0.36 5.49
N HIS A 116 -4.52 1.57 6.00
CA HIS A 116 -5.33 2.16 7.06
C HIS A 116 -6.35 3.13 6.49
N ALA A 117 -7.59 3.03 6.96
CA ALA A 117 -8.67 3.92 6.56
C ALA A 117 -8.60 5.26 7.27
N ASN A 118 -9.11 6.31 6.62
CA ASN A 118 -9.49 7.60 7.21
C ASN A 118 -8.47 8.15 8.24
N LYS A 119 -7.20 8.24 7.83
CA LYS A 119 -6.17 8.86 8.66
C LYS A 119 -6.09 10.34 8.33
N ARG A 120 -6.03 11.17 9.37
CA ARG A 120 -5.80 12.60 9.23
C ARG A 120 -4.37 12.85 8.75
N VAL A 121 -4.26 13.63 7.67
CA VAL A 121 -3.01 14.03 7.02
C VAL A 121 -2.99 15.55 6.99
N GLY A 122 -2.02 16.16 7.67
CA GLY A 122 -2.04 17.61 7.90
C GLY A 122 -3.19 18.02 8.82
N ARG A 123 -3.75 19.21 8.59
CA ARG A 123 -4.80 19.79 9.45
C ARG A 123 -6.21 19.37 9.03
N ASP A 124 -6.52 19.45 7.74
CA ASP A 124 -7.91 19.44 7.24
C ASP A 124 -8.21 18.33 6.21
N ARG A 125 -7.30 17.35 6.06
CA ARG A 125 -7.47 16.27 5.08
C ARG A 125 -7.46 14.90 5.76
N SER A 126 -8.37 14.04 5.34
CA SER A 126 -8.33 12.60 5.62
C SER A 126 -7.98 11.85 4.36
N CYS A 127 -7.15 10.82 4.50
CA CYS A 127 -6.76 9.92 3.41
C CYS A 127 -6.77 8.47 3.89
N ASN A 128 -6.88 7.54 2.96
CA ASN A 128 -6.43 6.17 3.18
C ASN A 128 -4.90 6.14 3.06
N VAL A 129 -4.24 5.37 3.93
CA VAL A 129 -2.76 5.40 4.04
C VAL A 129 -2.21 4.00 3.89
N ILE A 130 -1.34 3.80 2.91
CA ILE A 130 -0.53 2.58 2.79
C ILE A 130 0.46 2.56 3.95
N ALA A 131 0.33 1.53 4.79
CA ALA A 131 1.13 1.39 5.99
C ALA A 131 2.49 0.73 5.71
N SER A 132 2.53 -0.23 4.78
CA SER A 132 3.75 -0.89 4.31
C SER A 132 3.49 -1.71 3.03
N MET A 133 4.55 -2.30 2.47
CA MET A 133 4.53 -3.36 1.46
C MET A 133 5.73 -4.24 1.73
N TYR A 134 5.50 -5.54 1.93
CA TYR A 134 6.56 -6.46 2.31
C TYR A 134 6.17 -7.90 2.03
N ALA A 135 7.18 -8.76 1.91
CA ALA A 135 7.04 -10.19 1.78
C ALA A 135 6.46 -10.77 3.09
N LYS A 136 5.30 -11.42 3.03
CA LYS A 136 4.72 -12.06 4.22
C LYS A 136 5.39 -13.41 4.45
N GLU A 137 6.57 -13.35 5.09
CA GLU A 137 7.39 -14.53 5.39
C GLU A 137 6.71 -15.47 6.40
N GLY A 138 7.08 -16.75 6.33
CA GLY A 138 6.53 -17.83 7.14
C GLY A 138 5.44 -18.64 6.41
N PRO A 139 4.58 -19.37 7.16
CA PRO A 139 3.48 -20.14 6.58
C PRO A 139 2.51 -19.24 5.81
N ASP A 140 1.89 -19.78 4.75
CA ASP A 140 0.89 -19.06 3.95
C ASP A 140 -0.22 -18.49 4.85
N PRO A 141 -0.37 -17.16 4.93
CA PRO A 141 -1.32 -16.54 5.83
C PRO A 141 -2.78 -16.74 5.39
N GLN A 142 -3.04 -17.12 4.13
CA GLN A 142 -4.40 -17.22 3.57
C GLN A 142 -5.27 -18.16 4.39
N GLU A 143 -4.82 -19.39 4.63
CA GLU A 143 -5.61 -20.40 5.36
C GLU A 143 -5.99 -19.91 6.76
N LYS A 144 -5.03 -19.30 7.47
CA LYS A 144 -5.26 -18.75 8.81
C LYS A 144 -6.27 -17.61 8.79
N TRP A 145 -6.16 -16.68 7.84
CA TRP A 145 -7.04 -15.52 7.76
C TRP A 145 -8.45 -15.88 7.29
N GLU A 146 -8.57 -16.82 6.35
CA GLU A 146 -9.86 -17.35 5.90
C GLU A 146 -10.58 -18.09 7.03
N LYS A 147 -9.88 -18.95 7.78
CA LYS A 147 -10.44 -19.61 8.98
C LYS A 147 -10.86 -18.62 10.06
N ALA A 148 -10.19 -17.47 10.15
CA ALA A 148 -10.54 -16.40 11.08
C ALA A 148 -11.68 -15.50 10.57
N GLY A 149 -12.27 -15.77 9.39
CA GLY A 149 -13.35 -14.99 8.82
C GLY A 149 -12.92 -13.60 8.35
N LEU A 150 -11.64 -13.39 8.06
CA LEU A 150 -11.10 -12.08 7.68
C LEU A 150 -11.21 -11.80 6.16
N LEU A 151 -11.57 -12.79 5.34
CA LEU A 151 -11.66 -12.61 3.90
C LEU A 151 -12.81 -11.67 3.54
N LEU A 152 -12.49 -10.56 2.86
CA LEU A 152 -13.49 -9.62 2.35
C LEU A 152 -13.79 -9.87 0.86
N TRP A 153 -12.75 -10.21 0.09
CA TRP A 153 -12.86 -10.45 -1.34
C TRP A 153 -11.66 -11.25 -1.87
N LYS A 154 -11.86 -12.01 -2.96
CA LYS A 154 -10.84 -12.80 -3.65
C LYS A 154 -11.12 -12.81 -5.16
N SER A 155 -10.07 -12.75 -5.98
CA SER A 155 -10.13 -12.88 -7.45
C SER A 155 -10.46 -14.30 -7.91
#